data_AF-A0A0J9WIH1-F1
#
_entry.id   AF-A0A0J9WIH1-F1
#
_cell.length_a   1.000
_cell.length_b   1.000
_cell.length_c   1.000
_cell.angle_alpha   90.00
_cell.angle_beta   90.00
_cell.angle_gamma   90.00
#
_symmetry.space_group_name_H-M   'P 1'
#
loop_
_entity.id
_entity.type
_entity.pdbx_description
1 polymer ?
#
loop_
_entity_poly.entity_id
_entity_poly.type
_entity_poly.pdbx_seq_one_letter_code
_entity_poly.pdbx_strand_id
1 'polypeptide(L)'
;MSFFSNPSLLPVSSNDKQGVSVRPKVHQSKDRPNHYPWFRLAVTPEDQALHFFFHHYVVPESGRSPTHPDCHGIIYKRATGPGYLADLINAVGLAGLAYMRSKPTLISVASQALSRALHGICAALMDPSEASSDQMLVAVMLLAWYETSTFGSNANLSSWSRHVDGALSLIQLRGGGQLRNRIGRSIFLHLRTEILIDCLQRGLRVPKVLTDFMAEARSNETEQEAPAARLADIIVNVCAVVALAKEEITDEMNLSSYVSALLSIDTDLKEWAQNLPVEYEYKSRTHPSAREEAEVFMGRYDIYSSVEIANTWNLQRCARIILRQALVEAISNRLPISSSLSILSSFPVSYTDLLLSSETIIQESSSDICDSVPYILHIDVAGKSSDLRAAHVVHLLWPLYITGTTHTATDALRHWVISTMEDIKDATGIQKAKLIALSLQQRCSEAVTFTCIG
;
A
#
# COMPACT_ATOMS: atom_id res chain seq x y z
N MET A 1 3.75 -0.24 -55.66
CA MET A 1 4.17 1.17 -55.48
C MET A 1 5.32 1.17 -54.45
N SER A 2 6.57 0.75 -54.67
CA SER A 2 7.53 0.82 -55.79
C SER A 2 7.85 2.23 -56.29
N PHE A 3 8.93 2.84 -55.75
CA PHE A 3 9.89 3.75 -56.42
C PHE A 3 11.23 3.73 -55.62
N PHE A 4 12.25 2.96 -56.05
CA PHE A 4 13.51 3.33 -56.77
C PHE A 4 14.49 4.22 -55.95
N SER A 5 15.68 3.75 -55.51
CA SER A 5 16.99 3.52 -56.21
C SER A 5 17.80 4.82 -56.42
N ASN A 6 19.14 4.97 -56.33
CA ASN A 6 20.35 4.24 -55.89
C ASN A 6 21.54 5.27 -55.99
N PRO A 7 22.86 4.97 -55.93
CA PRO A 7 23.92 5.85 -55.39
C PRO A 7 24.98 6.26 -56.44
N SER A 8 26.02 7.03 -56.06
CA SER A 8 27.35 7.08 -56.72
C SER A 8 28.31 7.93 -55.87
N LEU A 9 29.44 7.42 -55.35
CA LEU A 9 30.75 7.07 -55.94
C LEU A 9 31.67 8.25 -56.32
N LEU A 10 32.92 8.12 -55.86
CA LEU A 10 34.07 9.04 -55.76
C LEU A 10 34.61 9.56 -57.13
N PRO A 11 35.61 10.47 -57.11
CA PRO A 11 36.97 9.94 -57.30
C PRO A 11 38.07 10.60 -56.43
N VAL A 12 39.16 9.84 -56.34
CA VAL A 12 40.48 10.14 -55.77
C VAL A 12 41.31 10.96 -56.75
N SER A 13 42.15 11.89 -56.27
CA SER A 13 43.41 12.23 -56.95
C SER A 13 44.52 12.56 -55.96
N SER A 14 45.69 11.98 -56.23
CA SER A 14 46.95 11.97 -55.48
C SER A 14 47.92 13.11 -55.87
N ASN A 15 49.02 13.19 -55.10
CA ASN A 15 50.27 13.99 -55.25
C ASN A 15 50.20 15.42 -54.70
N ASP A 16 51.22 15.99 -54.05
CA ASP A 16 52.60 15.60 -53.82
C ASP A 16 53.18 16.36 -52.60
N LYS A 17 54.30 15.88 -52.08
CA LYS A 17 55.05 16.41 -50.92
C LYS A 17 55.55 17.85 -51.15
N GLN A 18 55.51 18.69 -50.10
CA GLN A 18 56.60 19.60 -49.74
C GLN A 18 56.37 20.22 -48.35
N GLY A 19 57.31 20.00 -47.44
CA GLY A 19 57.31 20.61 -46.12
C GLY A 19 57.79 22.06 -46.18
N VAL A 20 57.05 22.95 -45.52
CA VAL A 20 57.55 24.26 -45.08
C VAL A 20 56.95 24.56 -43.71
N SER A 21 57.83 24.69 -42.72
CA SER A 21 57.54 25.14 -41.36
C SER A 21 57.01 26.58 -41.40
N VAL A 22 55.75 26.79 -41.05
CA VAL A 22 55.18 28.12 -40.79
C VAL A 22 54.48 28.10 -39.43
N ARG A 23 55.01 28.93 -38.51
CA ARG A 23 54.48 29.15 -37.16
C ARG A 23 53.03 29.65 -37.23
N PRO A 24 52.08 29.06 -36.47
CA PRO A 24 50.77 29.65 -36.34
C PRO A 24 50.83 30.90 -35.45
N LYS A 25 50.32 32.02 -35.98
CA LYS A 25 50.02 33.24 -35.22
C LYS A 25 49.05 32.88 -34.09
N VAL A 26 49.47 33.11 -32.85
CA VAL A 26 48.61 33.04 -31.67
C VAL A 26 47.55 34.14 -31.79
N HIS A 27 46.31 33.79 -32.10
CA HIS A 27 45.17 34.59 -31.69
C HIS A 27 45.00 34.36 -30.19
N GLN A 28 45.27 35.40 -29.39
CA GLN A 28 44.88 35.41 -27.98
C GLN A 28 43.35 35.44 -27.92
N SER A 29 42.74 34.26 -27.89
CA SER A 29 41.41 34.13 -27.30
C SER A 29 41.55 34.45 -25.81
N LYS A 30 40.94 35.55 -25.39
CA LYS A 30 40.68 35.83 -23.98
C LYS A 30 39.55 34.93 -23.50
N ASP A 31 39.83 33.66 -23.34
CA ASP A 31 39.04 32.80 -22.47
C ASP A 31 39.99 31.96 -21.63
N ARG A 32 39.95 32.21 -20.32
CA ARG A 32 40.68 31.40 -19.35
C ARG A 32 40.13 29.97 -19.44
N PRO A 33 40.96 28.94 -19.66
CA PRO A 33 40.50 27.59 -19.47
C PRO A 33 40.29 27.40 -17.97
N ASN A 34 39.03 27.35 -17.55
CA ASN A 34 38.65 27.06 -16.17
C ASN A 34 38.87 25.55 -15.92
N HIS A 35 40.13 25.11 -15.98
CA HIS A 35 40.53 23.75 -15.64
C HIS A 35 40.67 23.65 -14.12
N TYR A 36 39.54 23.45 -13.46
CA TYR A 36 39.52 22.83 -12.14
C TYR A 36 39.22 21.34 -12.31
N PRO A 37 40.09 20.42 -11.84
CA PRO A 37 39.99 18.98 -12.08
C PRO A 37 39.01 18.27 -11.14
N TRP A 38 38.20 19.03 -10.39
CA TRP A 38 37.05 18.47 -9.68
C TRP A 38 35.97 18.20 -10.73
N PHE A 39 36.07 17.05 -11.38
CA PHE A 39 34.92 16.41 -12.00
C PHE A 39 33.73 16.61 -11.06
N ARG A 40 32.66 17.21 -11.56
CA ARG A 40 31.37 17.15 -10.88
C ARG A 40 31.08 15.66 -10.73
N LEU A 41 31.30 15.11 -9.54
CA LEU A 41 30.74 13.81 -9.14
C LEU A 41 29.22 13.99 -9.18
N ALA A 42 28.66 13.86 -10.38
CA ALA A 42 27.23 13.91 -10.59
C ALA A 42 26.70 12.52 -10.27
N VAL A 43 26.03 12.40 -9.14
CA VAL A 43 25.31 11.17 -8.78
C VAL A 43 24.26 10.93 -9.86
N THR A 44 24.31 9.76 -10.50
CA THR A 44 23.37 9.43 -11.59
C THR A 44 21.93 9.42 -11.06
N PRO A 45 20.91 9.66 -11.90
CA PRO A 45 19.51 9.49 -11.50
C PRO A 45 19.23 8.10 -10.91
N GLU A 46 19.89 7.07 -11.45
CA GLU A 46 19.81 5.68 -11.01
C GLU A 46 20.39 5.50 -9.60
N ASP A 47 21.57 6.04 -9.32
CA ASP A 47 22.17 5.99 -7.97
C ASP A 47 21.31 6.73 -6.94
N GLN A 48 20.74 7.88 -7.32
CA GLN A 48 19.80 8.61 -6.47
C GLN A 48 18.53 7.80 -6.22
N ALA A 49 17.99 7.15 -7.26
CA ALA A 49 16.80 6.32 -7.18
C ALA A 49 17.02 5.10 -6.30
N LEU A 50 18.17 4.46 -6.40
CA LEU A 50 18.57 3.35 -5.55
C LEU A 50 18.65 3.78 -4.08
N HIS A 51 19.30 4.91 -3.80
CA HIS A 51 19.35 5.46 -2.44
C HIS A 51 17.95 5.79 -1.91
N PHE A 52 17.11 6.44 -2.72
CA PHE A 52 15.73 6.73 -2.37
C PHE A 52 14.95 5.44 -2.08
N PHE A 53 15.09 4.42 -2.93
CA PHE A 53 14.41 3.15 -2.77
C PHE A 53 14.82 2.47 -1.47
N PHE A 54 16.12 2.37 -1.20
CA PHE A 54 16.62 1.79 0.04
C PHE A 54 16.15 2.56 1.26
N HIS A 55 16.15 3.89 1.22
CA HIS A 55 15.62 4.68 2.31
C HIS A 55 14.12 4.42 2.50
N HIS A 56 13.29 4.50 1.46
CA HIS A 56 11.84 4.50 1.66
C HIS A 56 11.20 3.10 1.73
N TYR A 57 11.77 2.09 1.09
CA TYR A 57 11.14 0.78 0.91
C TYR A 57 11.89 -0.37 1.54
N VAL A 58 13.11 -0.12 2.02
CA VAL A 58 13.96 -1.16 2.56
C VAL A 58 14.40 -0.75 3.96
N VAL A 59 13.57 -1.07 4.94
CA VAL A 59 13.75 -0.58 6.31
C VAL A 59 14.73 -1.50 7.05
N PRO A 60 15.92 -1.01 7.44
CA PRO A 60 16.83 -1.75 8.29
C PRO A 60 16.33 -1.63 9.73
N GLU A 61 15.90 -2.73 10.31
CA GLU A 61 15.42 -2.70 11.69
C GLU A 61 16.54 -3.04 12.66
N SER A 62 17.26 -2.01 13.08
CA SER A 62 18.21 -2.12 14.17
C SER A 62 17.47 -2.55 15.45
N GLY A 63 17.80 -3.74 15.97
CA GLY A 63 17.40 -4.18 17.31
C GLY A 63 16.28 -5.23 17.39
N ARG A 64 15.81 -5.79 16.27
CA ARG A 64 14.77 -6.83 16.28
C ARG A 64 15.33 -8.25 16.44
N SER A 65 14.52 -9.12 17.05
CA SER A 65 14.74 -10.56 17.05
C SER A 65 14.85 -11.09 15.60
N PRO A 66 15.70 -12.08 15.31
CA PRO A 66 15.86 -12.69 13.99
C PRO A 66 14.62 -13.40 13.43
N THR A 67 13.38 -12.98 13.70
CA THR A 67 12.13 -13.71 13.42
C THR A 67 11.14 -12.97 12.53
N HIS A 68 11.39 -11.72 12.11
CA HIS A 68 10.51 -10.98 11.19
C HIS A 68 10.42 -11.51 9.75
N PRO A 69 9.36 -11.22 8.99
CA PRO A 69 9.24 -11.67 7.60
C PRO A 69 10.36 -11.05 6.74
N ASP A 70 11.31 -11.84 6.22
CA ASP A 70 12.47 -11.32 5.48
C ASP A 70 12.42 -11.65 3.98
N CYS A 71 11.63 -10.89 3.23
CA CYS A 71 11.76 -10.82 1.76
C CYS A 71 12.81 -9.77 1.35
N HIS A 72 13.23 -8.92 2.29
CA HIS A 72 14.16 -7.81 2.07
C HIS A 72 15.54 -8.30 1.66
N GLY A 73 16.02 -9.44 2.18
CA GLY A 73 17.30 -10.03 1.78
C GLY A 73 17.44 -10.23 0.26
N ILE A 74 16.35 -10.61 -0.43
CA ILE A 74 16.33 -10.74 -1.89
C ILE A 74 16.44 -9.36 -2.54
N ILE A 75 15.66 -8.40 -2.04
CA ILE A 75 15.65 -7.02 -2.53
C ILE A 75 17.05 -6.41 -2.40
N TYR A 76 17.67 -6.49 -1.21
CA TYR A 76 19.04 -6.01 -0.95
C TYR A 76 20.04 -6.59 -1.95
N LYS A 77 20.05 -7.91 -2.13
CA LYS A 77 21.00 -8.59 -3.01
C LYS A 77 20.82 -8.22 -4.49
N ARG A 78 19.58 -7.92 -4.91
CA ARG A 78 19.23 -7.70 -6.31
C ARG A 78 19.19 -6.23 -6.71
N ALA A 79 19.08 -5.31 -5.77
CA ALA A 79 19.01 -3.87 -6.02
C ALA A 79 20.24 -3.31 -6.77
N THR A 80 21.41 -3.93 -6.62
CA THR A 80 22.67 -3.51 -7.26
C THR A 80 23.13 -4.43 -8.39
N GLY A 81 22.37 -5.49 -8.69
CA GLY A 81 22.69 -6.45 -9.76
C GLY A 81 22.00 -6.11 -11.08
N PRO A 82 22.30 -6.82 -12.18
CA PRO A 82 21.51 -6.76 -13.40
C PRO A 82 20.21 -7.57 -13.28
N GLY A 83 19.21 -7.23 -14.08
CA GLY A 83 17.98 -8.02 -14.27
C GLY A 83 16.70 -7.26 -13.93
N TYR A 84 15.57 -7.93 -14.18
CA TYR A 84 14.25 -7.30 -14.10
C TYR A 84 13.92 -6.70 -12.73
N LEU A 85 14.40 -7.33 -11.64
CA LEU A 85 14.15 -6.83 -10.29
C LEU A 85 14.93 -5.54 -10.02
N ALA A 86 16.15 -5.40 -10.53
CA ALA A 86 16.94 -4.18 -10.40
C ALA A 86 16.37 -3.03 -11.24
N ASP A 87 15.92 -3.32 -12.47
CA ASP A 87 15.21 -2.34 -13.30
C ASP A 87 13.92 -1.86 -12.60
N LEU A 88 13.20 -2.76 -11.93
CA LEU A 88 11.97 -2.42 -11.20
C LEU A 88 12.25 -1.58 -9.94
N ILE A 89 13.27 -1.93 -9.16
CA ILE A 89 13.73 -1.13 -8.01
C ILE A 89 14.09 0.28 -8.45
N ASN A 90 14.84 0.42 -9.56
CA ASN A 90 15.15 1.72 -10.14
C ASN A 90 13.89 2.46 -10.61
N ALA A 91 12.94 1.77 -11.23
CA ALA A 91 11.68 2.39 -11.68
C ALA A 91 10.89 2.98 -10.50
N VAL A 92 10.71 2.22 -9.41
CA VAL A 92 10.03 2.67 -8.19
C VAL A 92 10.77 3.85 -7.57
N GLY A 93 12.10 3.76 -7.45
CA GLY A 93 12.93 4.82 -6.89
C GLY A 93 12.88 6.11 -7.70
N LEU A 94 12.97 6.02 -9.03
CA LEU A 94 12.89 7.17 -9.94
C LEU A 94 11.51 7.82 -9.89
N ALA A 95 10.43 7.03 -9.85
CA ALA A 95 9.07 7.53 -9.76
C ALA A 95 8.85 8.31 -8.44
N GLY A 96 9.23 7.73 -7.30
CA GLY A 96 9.11 8.40 -6.00
C GLY A 96 9.92 9.70 -5.95
N LEU A 97 11.17 9.68 -6.43
CA LEU A 97 11.98 10.90 -6.55
C LEU A 97 11.37 11.96 -7.46
N ALA A 98 10.80 11.55 -8.59
CA ALA A 98 10.19 12.45 -9.55
C ALA A 98 9.04 13.22 -8.91
N TYR A 99 8.19 12.55 -8.14
CA TYR A 99 7.06 13.19 -7.47
C TYR A 99 7.49 14.02 -6.27
N MET A 100 8.29 13.44 -5.36
CA MET A 100 8.75 14.14 -4.17
C MET A 100 9.53 15.43 -4.51
N ARG A 101 10.33 15.42 -5.59
CA ARG A 101 11.10 16.60 -6.02
C ARG A 101 10.40 17.44 -7.08
N SER A 102 9.16 17.10 -7.45
CA SER A 102 8.43 17.76 -8.55
C SER A 102 9.28 17.88 -9.83
N LYS A 103 9.91 16.77 -10.25
CA LYS A 103 10.75 16.65 -11.46
C LYS A 103 10.11 15.71 -12.49
N PRO A 104 9.19 16.18 -13.34
CA PRO A 104 8.49 15.35 -14.32
C PRO A 104 9.41 14.62 -15.30
N THR A 105 10.59 15.16 -15.58
CA THR A 105 11.58 14.53 -16.47
C THR A 105 12.01 13.14 -15.99
N LEU A 106 12.03 12.91 -14.67
CA LEU A 106 12.37 11.61 -14.08
C LEU A 106 11.27 10.56 -14.28
N ILE A 107 10.01 10.95 -14.52
CA ILE A 107 8.91 10.02 -14.79
C ILE A 107 9.13 9.27 -16.11
N SER A 108 9.66 9.95 -17.13
CA SER A 108 10.00 9.31 -18.41
C SER A 108 11.07 8.23 -18.23
N VAL A 109 12.10 8.52 -17.42
CA VAL A 109 13.17 7.57 -17.09
C VAL A 109 12.62 6.40 -16.28
N ALA A 110 11.75 6.67 -15.28
CA ALA A 110 11.07 5.64 -14.51
C ALA A 110 10.23 4.71 -15.40
N SER A 111 9.53 5.27 -16.39
CA SER A 111 8.70 4.51 -17.34
C SER A 111 9.54 3.62 -18.26
N GLN A 112 10.73 4.08 -18.68
CA GLN A 112 11.68 3.28 -19.45
C GLN A 112 12.25 2.13 -18.62
N ALA A 113 12.60 2.38 -17.35
CA ALA A 113 13.05 1.34 -16.43
C ALA A 113 11.95 0.29 -16.18
N LEU A 114 10.71 0.72 -15.95
CA LEU A 114 9.57 -0.19 -15.84
C LEU A 114 9.38 -1.02 -17.12
N SER A 115 9.49 -0.40 -18.29
CA SER A 115 9.35 -1.11 -19.56
C SER A 115 10.42 -2.20 -19.73
N ARG A 116 11.67 -1.95 -19.32
CA ARG A 116 12.72 -2.99 -19.31
C ARG A 116 12.41 -4.09 -18.30
N ALA A 117 11.98 -3.73 -17.10
CA ALA A 117 11.57 -4.69 -16.07
C ALA A 117 10.44 -5.61 -16.56
N LEU A 118 9.40 -5.06 -17.19
CA LEU A 118 8.28 -5.83 -17.73
C LEU A 118 8.71 -6.80 -18.83
N HIS A 119 9.58 -6.37 -19.76
CA HIS A 119 10.13 -7.30 -20.77
C HIS A 119 10.91 -8.44 -20.11
N GLY A 120 11.73 -8.14 -19.11
CA GLY A 120 12.48 -9.15 -18.36
C GLY A 120 11.59 -10.11 -17.57
N ILE A 121 10.53 -9.59 -16.94
CA ILE A 121 9.51 -10.40 -16.24
C ILE A 121 8.79 -11.31 -17.23
N CYS A 122 8.33 -10.80 -18.37
CA CYS A 122 7.66 -11.61 -19.39
C CYS A 122 8.56 -12.73 -19.92
N ALA A 123 9.85 -12.47 -20.11
CA ALA A 123 10.82 -13.49 -20.51
C ALA A 123 11.02 -14.54 -19.41
N ALA A 124 11.19 -14.10 -18.16
CA ALA A 124 11.37 -14.98 -17.00
C ALA A 124 10.14 -15.86 -16.72
N LEU A 125 8.94 -15.38 -16.99
CA LEU A 125 7.70 -16.16 -16.86
C LEU A 125 7.63 -17.35 -17.83
N MET A 126 8.44 -17.37 -18.89
CA MET A 126 8.51 -18.49 -19.83
C MET A 126 9.33 -19.67 -19.28
N ASP A 127 10.13 -19.47 -18.24
CA ASP A 127 10.87 -20.51 -17.53
C ASP A 127 10.14 -20.86 -16.21
N PRO A 128 9.61 -22.09 -16.04
CA PRO A 128 8.93 -22.50 -14.81
C PRO A 128 9.77 -22.32 -13.53
N SER A 129 11.10 -22.45 -13.63
CA SER A 129 11.99 -22.30 -12.48
C SER A 129 12.16 -20.84 -12.07
N GLU A 130 12.23 -19.91 -13.03
CA GLU A 130 12.26 -18.47 -12.75
C GLU A 130 10.87 -17.96 -12.33
N ALA A 131 9.80 -18.42 -12.99
CA ALA A 131 8.42 -18.07 -12.67
C ALA A 131 8.05 -18.45 -11.22
N SER A 132 8.52 -19.61 -10.74
CA SER A 132 8.28 -20.06 -9.35
C SER A 132 9.27 -19.49 -8.33
N SER A 133 10.18 -18.60 -8.73
CA SER A 133 11.20 -18.05 -7.84
C SER A 133 10.64 -17.00 -6.87
N ASP A 134 11.28 -16.87 -5.70
CA ASP A 134 11.02 -15.81 -4.73
C ASP A 134 11.17 -14.41 -5.37
N GLN A 135 12.13 -14.28 -6.29
CA GLN A 135 12.40 -13.05 -7.03
C GLN A 135 11.21 -12.63 -7.89
N MET A 136 10.51 -13.57 -8.51
CA MET A 136 9.33 -13.28 -9.32
C MET A 136 8.18 -12.71 -8.48
N LEU A 137 7.87 -13.34 -7.34
CA LEU A 137 6.82 -12.82 -6.44
C LEU A 137 7.16 -11.44 -5.85
N VAL A 138 8.43 -11.22 -5.47
CA VAL A 138 8.88 -9.89 -5.04
C VAL A 138 8.73 -8.87 -6.17
N ALA A 139 9.01 -9.25 -7.43
CA ALA A 139 8.79 -8.35 -8.56
C ALA A 139 7.31 -8.01 -8.76
N VAL A 140 6.39 -8.97 -8.61
CA VAL A 140 4.94 -8.70 -8.67
C VAL A 140 4.51 -7.73 -7.57
N MET A 141 5.00 -7.90 -6.34
CA MET A 141 4.75 -6.96 -5.24
C MET A 141 5.24 -5.54 -5.55
N LEU A 142 6.46 -5.41 -6.09
CA LEU A 142 7.02 -4.11 -6.45
C LEU A 142 6.31 -3.44 -7.64
N LEU A 143 5.74 -4.23 -8.58
CA LEU A 143 4.89 -3.69 -9.64
C LEU A 143 3.64 -3.04 -9.05
N ALA A 144 3.00 -3.70 -8.10
CA ALA A 144 1.83 -3.17 -7.39
C ALA A 144 2.18 -1.88 -6.59
N TRP A 145 3.37 -1.82 -5.98
CA TRP A 145 3.87 -0.59 -5.35
C TRP A 145 4.17 0.52 -6.36
N TYR A 146 4.74 0.20 -7.52
CA TYR A 146 4.95 1.20 -8.58
C TYR A 146 3.64 1.84 -9.02
N GLU A 147 2.59 1.04 -9.24
CA GLU A 147 1.26 1.51 -9.60
C GLU A 147 0.63 2.36 -8.49
N THR A 148 0.84 1.99 -7.22
CA THR A 148 0.36 2.77 -6.07
C THR A 148 1.08 4.11 -5.94
N SER A 149 2.37 4.15 -6.25
CA SER A 149 3.19 5.35 -6.14
C SER A 149 3.03 6.32 -7.32
N THR A 150 2.52 5.87 -8.47
CA THR A 150 2.44 6.66 -9.69
C THR A 150 1.02 7.10 -10.05
N PHE A 151 0.92 8.23 -10.75
CA PHE A 151 -0.32 8.63 -11.42
C PHE A 151 -0.50 7.80 -12.70
N GLY A 152 -0.98 6.57 -12.56
CA GLY A 152 -1.54 5.82 -13.69
C GLY A 152 -2.96 6.30 -13.96
N SER A 153 -3.22 6.90 -15.12
CA SER A 153 -4.55 7.29 -15.61
C SER A 153 -5.53 6.11 -15.81
N ASN A 154 -5.14 4.90 -15.44
CA ASN A 154 -5.92 3.66 -15.50
C ASN A 154 -5.74 2.79 -14.25
N ALA A 155 -5.48 3.38 -13.06
CA ALA A 155 -5.58 2.67 -11.78
C ALA A 155 -7.06 2.35 -11.45
N ASN A 156 -7.74 1.69 -12.38
CA ASN A 156 -9.06 1.12 -12.20
C ASN A 156 -8.93 -0.10 -11.29
N LEU A 157 -10.03 -0.43 -10.60
CA LEU A 157 -10.22 -1.68 -9.83
C LEU A 157 -9.79 -2.94 -10.64
N SER A 158 -9.80 -2.87 -11.97
CA SER A 158 -9.36 -3.94 -12.87
C SER A 158 -7.85 -4.20 -12.87
N SER A 159 -6.99 -3.21 -12.60
CA SER A 159 -5.52 -3.44 -12.58
C SER A 159 -5.13 -4.31 -11.40
N TRP A 160 -5.65 -3.97 -10.22
CA TRP A 160 -5.36 -4.69 -8.99
C TRP A 160 -5.91 -6.12 -9.00
N SER A 161 -7.13 -6.34 -9.51
CA SER A 161 -7.69 -7.69 -9.65
C SER A 161 -6.76 -8.59 -10.48
N ARG A 162 -6.09 -8.05 -11.50
CA ARG A 162 -5.13 -8.81 -12.33
C ARG A 162 -3.84 -9.14 -11.56
N HIS A 163 -3.36 -8.24 -10.70
CA HIS A 163 -2.24 -8.52 -9.81
C HIS A 163 -2.56 -9.65 -8.83
N VAL A 164 -3.76 -9.63 -8.25
CA VAL A 164 -4.25 -10.72 -7.37
C VAL A 164 -4.31 -12.04 -8.14
N ASP A 165 -4.91 -12.07 -9.33
CA ASP A 165 -5.01 -13.28 -10.15
C ASP A 165 -3.62 -13.84 -10.53
N GLY A 166 -2.70 -12.95 -10.92
CA GLY A 166 -1.31 -13.30 -11.22
C GLY A 166 -0.57 -13.84 -10.00
N ALA A 167 -0.69 -13.18 -8.84
CA ALA A 167 -0.08 -13.61 -7.60
C ALA A 167 -0.60 -14.98 -7.15
N LEU A 168 -1.90 -15.23 -7.21
CA LEU A 168 -2.50 -16.53 -6.89
C LEU A 168 -1.98 -17.64 -7.82
N SER A 169 -1.90 -17.35 -9.12
CA SER A 169 -1.36 -18.29 -10.12
C SER A 169 0.10 -18.66 -9.81
N LEU A 170 0.91 -17.67 -9.43
CA LEU A 170 2.31 -17.90 -9.05
C LEU A 170 2.45 -18.64 -7.72
N ILE A 171 1.59 -18.36 -6.73
CA ILE A 171 1.54 -19.10 -5.46
C ILE A 171 1.24 -20.59 -5.73
N GLN A 172 0.26 -20.87 -6.61
CA GLN A 172 -0.07 -22.24 -7.00
C GLN A 172 1.09 -22.93 -7.73
N LEU A 173 1.72 -22.25 -8.68
CA LEU A 173 2.87 -22.77 -9.42
C LEU A 173 4.04 -23.10 -8.49
N ARG A 174 4.31 -22.24 -7.52
CA ARG A 174 5.42 -22.39 -6.55
C ARG A 174 5.15 -23.50 -5.53
N GLY A 175 3.89 -23.77 -5.23
CA GLY A 175 3.46 -24.83 -4.33
C GLY A 175 3.80 -24.57 -2.86
N GLY A 176 3.34 -25.46 -1.98
CA GLY A 176 3.42 -25.29 -0.53
C GLY A 176 4.81 -25.43 0.09
N GLY A 177 5.76 -26.05 -0.61
CA GLY A 177 7.13 -26.24 -0.12
C GLY A 177 7.84 -24.93 0.27
N GLN A 178 7.48 -23.82 -0.38
CA GLN A 178 8.01 -22.49 -0.07
C GLN A 178 7.63 -21.96 1.31
N LEU A 179 6.51 -22.43 1.89
CA LEU A 179 6.02 -22.01 3.19
C LEU A 179 6.87 -22.55 4.34
N ARG A 180 7.72 -23.55 4.09
CA ARG A 180 8.67 -24.09 5.08
C ARG A 180 9.88 -23.18 5.25
N ASN A 181 10.29 -22.50 4.17
CA ASN A 181 11.35 -21.51 4.19
C ASN A 181 10.82 -20.18 4.72
N ARG A 182 11.55 -19.53 5.63
CA ARG A 182 11.13 -18.25 6.22
C ARG A 182 11.02 -17.13 5.19
N ILE A 183 11.90 -17.07 4.19
CA ILE A 183 11.82 -16.07 3.12
C ILE A 183 10.56 -16.29 2.27
N GLY A 184 10.32 -17.54 1.85
CA GLY A 184 9.13 -17.89 1.08
C GLY A 184 7.84 -17.59 1.85
N ARG A 185 7.77 -18.04 3.11
CA ARG A 185 6.65 -17.75 4.00
C ARG A 185 6.45 -16.24 4.18
N SER A 186 7.50 -15.46 4.38
CA SER A 186 7.41 -13.99 4.47
C SER A 186 6.72 -13.37 3.25
N ILE A 187 7.17 -13.74 2.05
CA ILE A 187 6.58 -13.26 0.78
C ILE A 187 5.09 -13.65 0.72
N PHE A 188 4.76 -14.89 1.08
CA PHE A 188 3.39 -15.36 1.13
C PHE A 188 2.52 -14.57 2.13
N LEU A 189 3.02 -14.33 3.35
CA LEU A 189 2.28 -13.60 4.38
C LEU A 189 1.98 -12.15 3.95
N HIS A 190 2.92 -11.49 3.26
CA HIS A 190 2.68 -10.17 2.69
C HIS A 190 1.59 -10.22 1.61
N LEU A 191 1.73 -11.11 0.62
CA LEU A 191 0.72 -11.27 -0.44
C LEU A 191 -0.66 -11.63 0.11
N ARG A 192 -0.72 -12.50 1.12
CA ARG A 192 -1.97 -12.84 1.82
C ARG A 192 -2.63 -11.58 2.35
N THR A 193 -1.91 -10.74 3.09
CA THR A 193 -2.46 -9.50 3.66
C THR A 193 -3.01 -8.57 2.58
N GLU A 194 -2.27 -8.37 1.49
CA GLU A 194 -2.71 -7.52 0.37
C GLU A 194 -3.98 -8.06 -0.32
N ILE A 195 -4.08 -9.37 -0.53
CA ILE A 195 -5.27 -10.00 -1.12
C ILE A 195 -6.47 -9.90 -0.17
N LEU A 196 -6.27 -10.06 1.15
CA LEU A 196 -7.33 -9.91 2.15
C LEU A 196 -7.85 -8.47 2.20
N ILE A 197 -6.96 -7.48 2.14
CA ILE A 197 -7.34 -6.06 2.06
C ILE A 197 -8.19 -5.80 0.81
N ASP A 198 -7.82 -6.34 -0.35
CA ASP A 198 -8.63 -6.22 -1.57
C ASP A 198 -10.02 -6.83 -1.43
N CYS A 199 -10.09 -8.04 -0.87
CA CYS A 199 -11.36 -8.72 -0.64
C CYS A 199 -12.26 -7.92 0.30
N LEU A 200 -11.70 -7.32 1.36
CA LEU A 200 -12.41 -6.41 2.25
C LEU A 200 -12.90 -5.15 1.51
N GLN A 201 -12.01 -4.45 0.80
CA GLN A 201 -12.33 -3.24 0.04
C GLN A 201 -13.46 -3.45 -0.97
N ARG A 202 -13.43 -4.60 -1.65
CA ARG A 202 -14.37 -4.93 -2.71
C ARG A 202 -15.58 -5.70 -2.20
N GLY A 203 -15.65 -6.08 -0.93
CA GLY A 203 -16.69 -6.96 -0.39
C GLY A 203 -16.81 -8.24 -1.20
N LEU A 204 -15.69 -8.95 -1.38
CA LEU A 204 -15.60 -10.22 -2.10
C LEU A 204 -15.21 -11.34 -1.14
N ARG A 205 -15.60 -12.57 -1.49
CA ARG A 205 -15.10 -13.76 -0.79
C ARG A 205 -13.62 -13.96 -1.06
N VAL A 206 -12.90 -14.43 -0.06
CA VAL A 206 -11.49 -14.79 -0.20
C VAL A 206 -11.36 -16.01 -1.14
N PRO A 207 -10.47 -15.98 -2.15
CA PRO A 207 -10.26 -17.11 -3.04
C PRO A 207 -9.83 -18.37 -2.28
N LYS A 208 -10.45 -19.51 -2.61
CA LYS A 208 -10.13 -20.81 -1.97
C LYS A 208 -8.64 -21.16 -2.02
N VAL A 209 -7.99 -20.82 -3.13
CA VAL A 209 -6.55 -20.99 -3.31
C VAL A 209 -5.78 -20.33 -2.17
N LEU A 210 -6.13 -19.10 -1.78
CA LEU A 210 -5.45 -18.42 -0.69
C LEU A 210 -5.70 -19.13 0.64
N THR A 211 -6.95 -19.52 0.93
CA THR A 211 -7.29 -20.18 2.20
C THR A 211 -6.63 -21.56 2.34
N ASP A 212 -6.45 -22.29 1.24
CA ASP A 212 -5.74 -23.57 1.24
C ASP A 212 -4.27 -23.37 1.63
N PHE A 213 -3.60 -22.36 1.06
CA PHE A 213 -2.23 -22.02 1.42
C PHE A 213 -2.10 -21.42 2.82
N MET A 214 -3.10 -20.67 3.31
CA MET A 214 -3.15 -20.23 4.71
C MET A 214 -3.18 -21.43 5.66
N ALA A 215 -4.01 -22.43 5.35
CA ALA A 215 -4.08 -23.66 6.14
C ALA A 215 -2.76 -24.43 6.13
N GLU A 216 -2.07 -24.50 4.99
CA GLU A 216 -0.76 -25.15 4.90
C GLU A 216 0.33 -24.39 5.69
N ALA A 217 0.31 -23.05 5.62
CA ALA A 217 1.28 -22.18 6.29
C ALA A 217 1.25 -22.35 7.81
N ARG A 218 0.09 -22.59 8.42
CA ARG A 218 -0.14 -22.76 9.87
C ARG A 218 0.89 -23.63 10.56
N SER A 219 1.22 -24.77 9.96
CA SER A 219 2.16 -25.75 10.53
C SER A 219 3.59 -25.23 10.65
N ASN A 220 3.92 -24.14 9.94
CA ASN A 220 5.25 -23.54 9.89
C ASN A 220 5.28 -22.14 10.55
N GLU A 221 4.15 -21.64 11.05
CA GLU A 221 4.06 -20.31 11.68
C GLU A 221 4.80 -20.29 13.01
N THR A 222 5.51 -19.18 13.25
CA THR A 222 6.13 -18.89 14.54
C THR A 222 5.11 -18.30 15.52
N GLU A 223 5.42 -18.31 16.82
CA GLU A 223 4.59 -17.65 17.84
C GLU A 223 4.36 -16.17 17.55
N GLN A 224 5.34 -15.50 16.92
CA GLN A 224 5.24 -14.10 16.52
C GLN A 224 4.31 -13.88 15.32
N GLU A 225 4.24 -14.84 14.39
CA GLU A 225 3.37 -14.79 13.20
C GLU A 225 1.93 -15.18 13.54
N ALA A 226 1.72 -15.98 14.59
CA ALA A 226 0.44 -16.57 14.95
C ALA A 226 -0.71 -15.55 15.18
N PRO A 227 -0.51 -14.39 15.85
CA PRO A 227 -1.59 -13.41 16.01
C PRO A 227 -2.10 -12.85 14.68
N ALA A 228 -1.21 -12.49 13.76
CA ALA A 228 -1.57 -12.01 12.43
C ALA A 228 -2.25 -13.11 11.59
N ALA A 229 -1.83 -14.37 11.76
CA ALA A 229 -2.48 -15.51 11.11
C ALA A 229 -3.92 -15.74 11.62
N ARG A 230 -4.13 -15.70 12.94
CA ARG A 230 -5.49 -15.77 13.52
C ARG A 230 -6.37 -14.63 13.03
N LEU A 231 -5.84 -13.41 12.95
CA LEU A 231 -6.59 -12.27 12.40
C LEU A 231 -6.98 -12.52 10.94
N ALA A 232 -6.06 -13.06 10.14
CA ALA A 232 -6.33 -13.39 8.74
C ALA A 232 -7.49 -14.38 8.58
N ASP A 233 -7.61 -15.38 9.47
CA ASP A 233 -8.75 -16.31 9.48
C ASP A 233 -10.08 -15.58 9.77
N ILE A 234 -10.08 -14.68 10.76
CA ILE A 234 -11.27 -13.90 11.10
C ILE A 234 -11.67 -13.02 9.90
N ILE A 235 -10.70 -12.42 9.22
CA ILE A 235 -10.94 -11.59 8.03
C ILE A 235 -11.53 -12.40 6.88
N VAL A 236 -11.15 -13.68 6.70
CA VAL A 236 -11.81 -14.57 5.73
C VAL A 236 -13.31 -14.65 6.01
N ASN A 237 -13.71 -14.76 7.28
CA ASN A 237 -15.11 -14.77 7.69
C ASN A 237 -15.79 -13.41 7.47
N VAL A 238 -15.09 -12.29 7.75
CA VAL A 238 -15.58 -10.93 7.45
C VAL A 238 -15.87 -10.77 5.96
N CYS A 239 -14.93 -11.16 5.10
CA CYS A 239 -15.10 -11.14 3.64
C CYS A 239 -16.27 -12.01 3.19
N ALA A 240 -16.41 -13.20 3.76
CA ALA A 240 -17.51 -14.12 3.44
C ALA A 240 -18.87 -13.54 3.81
N VAL A 241 -19.02 -12.97 5.00
CA VAL A 241 -20.29 -12.38 5.44
C VAL A 241 -20.61 -11.10 4.67
N VAL A 242 -19.66 -10.19 4.48
CA VAL A 242 -19.89 -8.94 3.71
C VAL A 242 -20.28 -9.24 2.26
N ALA A 243 -19.73 -10.30 1.65
CA ALA A 243 -20.13 -10.72 0.31
C ALA A 243 -21.58 -11.22 0.25
N LEU A 244 -22.12 -11.82 1.33
CA LEU A 244 -23.53 -12.25 1.38
C LEU A 244 -24.49 -11.07 1.27
N ALA A 245 -24.16 -9.88 1.78
CA ALA A 245 -25.04 -8.71 1.66
C ALA A 245 -25.34 -8.31 0.20
N LYS A 246 -24.43 -8.64 -0.71
CA LYS A 246 -24.60 -8.37 -2.16
C LYS A 246 -25.46 -9.43 -2.86
N GLU A 247 -25.59 -10.60 -2.25
CA GLU A 247 -26.43 -11.69 -2.72
C GLU A 247 -27.80 -11.47 -2.11
N GLU A 248 -28.68 -10.74 -2.84
CA GLU A 248 -30.01 -10.29 -2.40
C GLU A 248 -30.59 -11.04 -1.19
N ILE A 249 -30.49 -10.44 0.00
CA ILE A 249 -31.16 -10.93 1.21
C ILE A 249 -32.67 -10.72 1.00
N THR A 250 -33.38 -11.80 0.70
CA THR A 250 -34.76 -11.80 0.19
C THR A 250 -35.83 -12.03 1.25
N ASP A 251 -35.49 -12.50 2.46
CA ASP A 251 -36.47 -12.74 3.54
C ASP A 251 -35.95 -12.39 4.96
N GLU A 252 -36.85 -12.41 5.94
CA GLU A 252 -36.63 -12.04 7.34
C GLU A 252 -35.71 -13.01 8.09
N MET A 253 -35.80 -14.31 7.80
CA MET A 253 -34.97 -15.35 8.41
C MET A 253 -33.50 -15.17 8.00
N ASN A 254 -33.29 -14.76 6.74
CA ASN A 254 -31.98 -14.43 6.20
C ASN A 254 -31.39 -13.17 6.84
N LEU A 255 -32.19 -12.15 7.18
CA LEU A 255 -31.69 -10.94 7.87
C LEU A 255 -31.26 -11.23 9.31
N SER A 256 -32.07 -11.97 10.08
CA SER A 256 -31.70 -12.32 11.46
C SER A 256 -30.42 -13.15 11.50
N SER A 257 -30.31 -14.17 10.63
CA SER A 257 -29.09 -14.97 10.50
C SER A 257 -27.89 -14.13 10.07
N TYR A 258 -28.08 -13.16 9.17
CA TYR A 258 -27.03 -12.26 8.71
C TYR A 258 -26.51 -11.36 9.83
N VAL A 259 -27.41 -10.71 10.58
CA VAL A 259 -27.04 -9.87 11.74
C VAL A 259 -26.34 -10.70 12.82
N SER A 260 -26.83 -11.90 13.13
CA SER A 260 -26.18 -12.80 14.08
C SER A 260 -24.77 -13.20 13.62
N ALA A 261 -24.57 -13.47 12.32
CA ALA A 261 -23.25 -13.76 11.78
C ALA A 261 -22.29 -12.57 11.91
N LEU A 262 -22.74 -11.36 11.60
CA LEU A 262 -21.95 -10.14 11.81
C LEU A 262 -21.54 -9.98 13.28
N LEU A 263 -22.49 -10.08 14.21
CA LEU A 263 -22.21 -9.94 15.65
C LEU A 263 -21.27 -11.02 16.19
N SER A 264 -21.39 -12.26 15.69
CA SER A 264 -20.47 -13.34 16.05
C SER A 264 -19.04 -13.01 15.60
N ILE A 265 -18.85 -12.56 14.37
CA ILE A 265 -17.53 -12.22 13.85
C ILE A 265 -16.95 -10.97 14.54
N ASP A 266 -17.78 -9.98 14.93
CA ASP A 266 -17.31 -8.86 15.77
C ASP A 266 -16.79 -9.34 17.13
N THR A 267 -17.42 -10.37 17.69
CA THR A 267 -16.98 -11.00 18.94
C THR A 267 -15.60 -11.63 18.74
N ASP A 268 -15.39 -12.36 17.64
CA ASP A 268 -14.07 -12.93 17.31
C ASP A 268 -12.99 -11.83 17.16
N LEU A 269 -13.32 -10.71 16.49
CA LEU A 269 -12.40 -9.56 16.35
C LEU A 269 -12.08 -8.92 17.71
N LYS A 270 -13.04 -8.87 18.63
CA LYS A 270 -12.85 -8.35 19.99
C LYS A 270 -12.02 -9.30 20.85
N GLU A 271 -12.31 -10.59 20.80
CA GLU A 271 -11.56 -11.62 21.53
C GLU A 271 -10.12 -11.71 21.02
N TRP A 272 -9.90 -11.55 19.71
CA TRP A 272 -8.57 -11.43 19.15
C TRP A 272 -7.77 -10.32 19.83
N ALA A 273 -8.36 -9.11 19.95
CA ALA A 273 -7.70 -7.95 20.56
C ALA A 273 -7.40 -8.14 22.06
N GLN A 274 -8.18 -8.96 22.76
CA GLN A 274 -8.02 -9.24 24.19
C GLN A 274 -7.01 -10.35 24.49
N ASN A 275 -6.68 -11.19 23.50
CA ASN A 275 -5.85 -12.38 23.67
C ASN A 275 -4.56 -12.29 22.83
N LEU A 276 -3.91 -11.12 22.89
CA LEU A 276 -2.63 -10.87 22.23
C LEU A 276 -1.46 -11.06 23.21
N PRO A 277 -0.30 -11.52 22.71
CA PRO A 277 0.90 -11.56 23.52
C PRO A 277 1.45 -10.14 23.75
N VAL A 278 2.30 -9.97 24.78
CA VAL A 278 2.81 -8.67 25.22
C VAL A 278 3.51 -7.88 24.11
N GLU A 279 4.13 -8.56 23.14
CA GLU A 279 4.80 -7.92 22.02
C GLU A 279 3.83 -7.18 21.09
N TYR A 280 2.56 -7.59 21.04
CA TYR A 280 1.51 -6.96 20.25
C TYR A 280 0.77 -5.86 21.01
N GLU A 281 1.00 -5.69 22.31
CA GLU A 281 0.40 -4.61 23.08
C GLU A 281 0.93 -3.25 22.63
N TYR A 282 0.06 -2.24 22.69
CA TYR A 282 0.42 -0.84 22.46
C TYR A 282 0.25 -0.02 23.73
N LYS A 283 0.95 1.10 23.81
CA LYS A 283 0.90 2.03 24.95
C LYS A 283 0.38 3.38 24.50
N SER A 284 -0.81 3.74 24.98
CA SER A 284 -1.38 5.06 24.72
C SER A 284 -0.67 6.15 25.54
N ARG A 285 -0.43 7.29 24.90
CA ARG A 285 0.18 8.50 25.46
C ARG A 285 -0.69 9.70 25.08
N THR A 286 -0.62 10.75 25.89
CA THR A 286 -1.29 12.03 25.62
C THR A 286 -0.23 13.12 25.46
N HIS A 287 -0.42 14.02 24.51
CA HIS A 287 0.51 15.13 24.33
C HIS A 287 0.43 16.11 25.52
N PRO A 288 1.55 16.61 26.07
CA PRO A 288 1.51 17.51 27.23
C PRO A 288 1.01 18.94 26.96
N SER A 289 0.88 19.35 25.69
CA SER A 289 0.68 20.76 25.29
C SER A 289 -0.46 20.94 24.28
N ALA A 290 -1.38 21.88 24.56
CA ALA A 290 -2.50 22.26 23.69
C ALA A 290 -2.09 22.93 22.36
N ARG A 291 -0.78 23.20 22.16
CA ARG A 291 -0.25 23.85 20.94
C ARG A 291 0.05 22.86 19.80
N GLU A 292 0.08 21.57 20.08
CA GLU A 292 0.48 20.49 19.15
C GLU A 292 -0.72 19.59 18.78
N GLU A 293 -1.94 19.97 19.20
CA GLU A 293 -3.21 19.32 18.85
C GLU A 293 -3.50 19.30 17.33
N ALA A 294 -2.80 20.11 16.53
CA ALA A 294 -2.95 20.13 15.08
C ALA A 294 -2.40 18.86 14.40
N GLU A 295 -1.41 18.20 15.01
CA GLU A 295 -0.70 17.06 14.41
C GLU A 295 -1.21 15.72 14.93
N VAL A 296 -1.71 15.70 16.17
CA VAL A 296 -2.30 14.52 16.81
C VAL A 296 -3.80 14.73 16.95
N PHE A 297 -4.60 13.98 16.20
CA PHE A 297 -6.05 14.04 16.32
C PHE A 297 -6.47 13.75 17.77
N MET A 298 -7.12 14.71 18.42
CA MET A 298 -7.59 14.61 19.82
C MET A 298 -6.49 14.42 20.87
N GLY A 299 -5.22 14.69 20.54
CA GLY A 299 -4.11 14.75 21.50
C GLY A 299 -3.65 13.40 22.10
N ARG A 300 -4.17 12.26 21.63
CA ARG A 300 -3.74 10.91 22.04
C ARG A 300 -2.97 10.23 20.90
N TYR A 301 -1.93 9.47 21.25
CA TYR A 301 -1.19 8.64 20.29
C TYR A 301 -0.73 7.33 20.92
N ASP A 302 -0.59 6.30 20.10
CA ASP A 302 -0.23 4.96 20.54
C ASP A 302 1.20 4.60 20.13
N ILE A 303 1.95 4.02 21.05
CA ILE A 303 3.31 3.49 20.79
C ILE A 303 3.23 1.98 20.67
N TYR A 304 3.78 1.45 19.57
CA TYR A 304 3.83 0.02 19.28
C TYR A 304 5.27 -0.50 19.40
N SER A 305 5.42 -1.81 19.49
CA SER A 305 6.72 -2.48 19.35
C SER A 305 7.28 -2.38 17.93
N SER A 306 6.40 -2.16 16.94
CA SER A 306 6.75 -1.95 15.54
C SER A 306 5.61 -1.52 14.64
N VAL A 307 5.95 -1.07 13.43
CA VAL A 307 4.98 -0.63 12.42
C VAL A 307 4.13 -1.78 11.88
N GLU A 308 4.68 -2.99 11.70
CA GLU A 308 3.88 -4.14 11.24
C GLU A 308 2.82 -4.55 12.26
N ILE A 309 3.12 -4.40 13.56
CA ILE A 309 2.14 -4.63 14.62
C ILE A 309 1.09 -3.53 14.63
N ALA A 310 1.48 -2.26 14.43
CA ALA A 310 0.51 -1.17 14.25
C ALA A 310 -0.41 -1.41 13.04
N ASN A 311 0.15 -1.88 11.91
CA ASN A 311 -0.62 -2.23 10.71
C ASN A 311 -1.54 -3.44 10.94
N THR A 312 -1.13 -4.41 11.76
CA THR A 312 -1.96 -5.57 12.15
C THR A 312 -3.16 -5.11 12.98
N TRP A 313 -2.96 -4.21 13.94
CA TRP A 313 -4.05 -3.55 14.68
C TRP A 313 -4.98 -2.77 13.75
N ASN A 314 -4.42 -1.96 12.84
CA ASN A 314 -5.22 -1.18 11.90
C ASN A 314 -6.04 -2.05 10.96
N LEU A 315 -5.52 -3.21 10.53
CA LEU A 315 -6.26 -4.18 9.74
C LEU A 315 -7.47 -4.74 10.52
N GLN A 316 -7.30 -5.05 11.81
CA GLN A 316 -8.41 -5.46 12.67
C GLN A 316 -9.46 -4.36 12.81
N ARG A 317 -9.04 -3.11 13.06
CA ARG A 317 -9.93 -1.94 13.20
C ARG A 317 -10.71 -1.69 11.91
N CYS A 318 -10.05 -1.80 10.75
CA CYS A 318 -10.71 -1.70 9.43
C CYS A 318 -11.78 -2.78 9.23
N ALA A 319 -11.44 -4.04 9.53
CA ALA A 319 -12.40 -5.15 9.43
C ALA A 319 -13.61 -4.92 10.33
N ARG A 320 -13.39 -4.40 11.54
CA ARG A 320 -14.46 -4.08 12.50
C ARG A 320 -15.34 -2.92 12.02
N ILE A 321 -14.76 -1.85 11.46
CA ILE A 321 -15.52 -0.74 10.86
C ILE A 321 -16.40 -1.25 9.72
N ILE A 322 -15.85 -2.04 8.80
CA ILE A 322 -16.58 -2.60 7.65
C ILE A 322 -17.76 -3.44 8.13
N LEU A 323 -17.54 -4.32 9.10
CA LEU A 323 -18.57 -5.20 9.63
C LEU A 323 -19.70 -4.39 10.30
N ARG A 324 -19.35 -3.38 11.11
CA ARG A 324 -20.33 -2.52 11.78
C ARG A 324 -21.10 -1.62 10.82
N GLN A 325 -20.47 -1.15 9.74
CA GLN A 325 -21.17 -0.45 8.66
C GLN A 325 -22.14 -1.37 7.93
N ALA A 326 -21.74 -2.60 7.62
CA ALA A 326 -22.62 -3.59 7.01
C ALA A 326 -23.83 -3.93 7.90
N LEU A 327 -23.63 -3.94 9.23
CA LEU A 327 -24.72 -4.08 10.21
C LEU A 327 -25.68 -2.88 10.14
N VAL A 328 -25.16 -1.66 10.24
CA VAL A 328 -25.98 -0.43 10.16
C VAL A 328 -26.76 -0.39 8.85
N GLU A 329 -26.13 -0.70 7.72
CA GLU A 329 -26.75 -0.72 6.40
C GLU A 329 -27.87 -1.78 6.33
N ALA A 330 -27.59 -3.00 6.77
CA ALA A 330 -28.54 -4.11 6.70
C ALA A 330 -29.83 -3.81 7.44
N ILE A 331 -29.73 -3.13 8.59
CA ILE A 331 -30.92 -2.83 9.37
C ILE A 331 -31.59 -1.52 8.93
N SER A 332 -30.81 -0.48 8.60
CA SER A 332 -31.34 0.81 8.14
C SER A 332 -32.10 0.70 6.81
N ASN A 333 -31.60 -0.10 5.86
CA ASN A 333 -32.24 -0.28 4.54
C ASN A 333 -33.50 -1.15 4.58
N ARG A 334 -33.81 -1.79 5.72
CA ARG A 334 -34.91 -2.77 5.83
C ARG A 334 -36.02 -2.37 6.81
N LEU A 335 -35.79 -1.37 7.66
CA LEU A 335 -36.85 -0.75 8.49
C LEU A 335 -37.99 -0.10 7.70
N PRO A 336 -37.77 0.53 6.53
CA PRO A 336 -38.88 1.16 5.80
C PRO A 336 -39.81 0.13 5.14
N ILE A 337 -39.37 -1.13 4.98
CA ILE A 337 -40.06 -2.17 4.18
C ILE A 337 -41.00 -3.01 5.05
N SER A 338 -40.73 -3.17 6.35
CA SER A 338 -41.57 -4.00 7.21
C SER A 338 -42.27 -3.18 8.29
N SER A 339 -43.54 -2.89 8.06
CA SER A 339 -44.48 -2.42 9.08
C SER A 339 -44.82 -3.48 10.13
N SER A 340 -44.13 -4.64 10.14
CA SER A 340 -44.37 -5.71 11.10
C SER A 340 -43.43 -5.58 12.31
N LEU A 341 -43.99 -5.08 13.41
CA LEU A 341 -43.36 -5.00 14.73
C LEU A 341 -42.88 -6.37 15.27
N SER A 342 -43.22 -7.49 14.63
CA SER A 342 -42.87 -8.87 15.01
C SER A 342 -41.44 -9.29 14.63
N ILE A 343 -40.83 -8.67 13.61
CA ILE A 343 -39.41 -8.94 13.24
C ILE A 343 -38.48 -8.39 14.33
N LEU A 344 -38.87 -7.25 14.90
CA LEU A 344 -38.06 -6.46 15.82
C LEU A 344 -37.94 -7.08 17.22
N SER A 345 -38.82 -8.04 17.56
CA SER A 345 -38.82 -8.74 18.85
C SER A 345 -37.98 -10.02 18.89
N SER A 346 -37.46 -10.50 17.75
CA SER A 346 -36.64 -11.72 17.68
C SER A 346 -35.14 -11.48 17.89
N PHE A 347 -34.71 -10.22 17.98
CA PHE A 347 -33.32 -9.88 18.29
C PHE A 347 -33.06 -9.90 19.80
N PRO A 348 -31.88 -10.39 20.26
CA PRO A 348 -31.54 -10.43 21.69
C PRO A 348 -31.41 -9.04 22.35
N VAL A 349 -31.24 -8.00 21.54
CA VAL A 349 -30.96 -6.61 21.93
C VAL A 349 -31.83 -5.69 21.08
N SER A 350 -32.31 -4.58 21.63
CA SER A 350 -33.08 -3.59 20.87
C SER A 350 -32.27 -3.10 19.67
N TYR A 351 -32.94 -2.97 18.52
CA TYR A 351 -32.30 -2.45 17.31
C TYR A 351 -31.65 -1.07 17.51
N THR A 352 -32.30 -0.20 18.28
CA THR A 352 -31.74 1.12 18.63
C THR A 352 -30.38 1.00 19.29
N ASP A 353 -30.21 0.02 20.17
CA ASP A 353 -28.97 -0.20 20.88
C ASP A 353 -27.91 -0.80 19.94
N LEU A 354 -28.31 -1.63 18.97
CA LEU A 354 -27.42 -2.14 17.93
C LEU A 354 -26.89 -1.04 17.01
N LEU A 355 -27.71 -0.06 16.62
CA LEU A 355 -27.25 1.12 15.89
C LEU A 355 -26.28 1.95 16.71
N LEU A 356 -26.72 2.37 17.90
CA LEU A 356 -25.93 3.26 18.77
C LEU A 356 -24.58 2.62 19.14
N SER A 357 -24.58 1.32 19.45
CA SER A 357 -23.33 0.61 19.71
C SER A 357 -22.46 0.47 18.47
N SER A 358 -23.05 0.29 17.28
CA SER A 358 -22.28 0.21 16.03
C SER A 358 -21.65 1.55 15.65
N GLU A 359 -22.38 2.65 15.78
CA GLU A 359 -21.85 4.01 15.59
C GLU A 359 -20.68 4.28 16.56
N THR A 360 -20.87 3.94 17.84
CA THR A 360 -19.84 4.09 18.87
C THR A 360 -18.57 3.29 18.50
N ILE A 361 -18.72 2.01 18.14
CA ILE A 361 -17.58 1.15 17.77
C ILE A 361 -16.87 1.67 16.50
N ILE A 362 -17.62 2.19 15.52
CA ILE A 362 -17.02 2.79 14.31
C ILE A 362 -16.21 4.03 14.68
N GLN A 363 -16.73 4.89 15.55
CA GLN A 363 -16.03 6.09 16.03
C GLN A 363 -14.78 5.74 16.83
N GLU A 364 -14.87 4.81 17.77
CA GLU A 364 -13.73 4.32 18.56
C GLU A 364 -12.65 3.72 17.67
N SER A 365 -13.03 2.81 16.76
CA SER A 365 -12.09 2.17 15.83
C SER A 365 -11.42 3.18 14.89
N SER A 366 -12.18 4.21 14.47
CA SER A 366 -11.67 5.31 13.65
C SER A 366 -10.65 6.15 14.43
N SER A 367 -10.94 6.47 15.69
CA SER A 367 -10.03 7.19 16.58
C SER A 367 -8.76 6.40 16.84
N ASP A 368 -8.87 5.10 17.12
CA ASP A 368 -7.70 4.26 17.38
C ASP A 368 -6.80 4.12 16.13
N ILE A 369 -7.37 4.16 14.90
CA ILE A 369 -6.57 4.28 13.67
C ILE A 369 -5.80 5.60 13.66
N CYS A 370 -6.46 6.73 13.98
CA CYS A 370 -5.81 8.04 14.07
C CYS A 370 -4.68 8.06 15.11
N ASP A 371 -4.88 7.43 16.27
CA ASP A 371 -3.88 7.35 17.34
C ASP A 371 -2.62 6.58 16.92
N SER A 372 -2.72 5.69 15.92
CA SER A 372 -1.57 4.96 15.37
C SER A 372 -0.70 5.80 14.43
N VAL A 373 -1.26 6.89 13.88
CA VAL A 373 -0.63 7.68 12.81
C VAL A 373 0.70 8.31 13.26
N PRO A 374 0.80 8.97 14.44
CA PRO A 374 2.06 9.59 14.84
C PRO A 374 3.22 8.60 14.94
N TYR A 375 2.95 7.37 15.39
CA TYR A 375 3.94 6.31 15.47
C TYR A 375 4.39 5.83 14.08
N ILE A 376 3.45 5.57 13.17
CA ILE A 376 3.75 5.11 11.80
C ILE A 376 4.46 6.19 10.98
N LEU A 377 4.10 7.45 11.20
CA LEU A 377 4.73 8.60 10.54
C LEU A 377 6.06 9.04 11.20
N HIS A 378 6.47 8.38 12.30
CA HIS A 378 7.64 8.76 13.09
C HIS A 378 7.65 10.26 13.45
N ILE A 379 6.49 10.80 13.83
CA ILE A 379 6.34 12.19 14.28
C ILE A 379 7.05 12.32 15.62
N ASP A 380 8.11 13.13 15.66
CA ASP A 380 8.85 13.42 16.88
C ASP A 380 8.10 14.42 17.78
N VAL A 381 8.62 14.66 18.98
CA VAL A 381 8.06 15.60 19.98
C VAL A 381 8.09 17.06 19.48
N ALA A 382 8.73 17.35 18.34
CA ALA A 382 8.73 18.66 17.70
C ALA A 382 7.78 18.72 16.49
N GLY A 383 6.95 17.69 16.31
CA GLY A 383 5.93 17.63 15.25
C GLY A 383 6.46 17.24 13.88
N LYS A 384 7.72 16.84 13.78
CA LYS A 384 8.35 16.55 12.49
C LYS A 384 8.51 15.04 12.30
N SER A 385 8.12 14.58 11.12
CA SER A 385 8.46 13.24 10.64
C SER A 385 10.00 13.17 10.51
N SER A 386 10.66 12.50 11.44
CA SER A 386 12.13 12.47 11.50
C SER A 386 12.76 11.36 10.65
N ASP A 387 11.97 10.38 10.18
CA ASP A 387 12.45 9.26 9.35
C ASP A 387 11.31 8.51 8.61
N LEU A 388 10.51 9.19 7.79
CA LEU A 388 9.36 8.57 7.12
C LEU A 388 9.74 7.53 6.06
N ARG A 389 9.16 6.33 6.15
CA ARG A 389 9.38 5.24 5.21
C ARG A 389 8.13 4.98 4.37
N ALA A 390 8.25 4.96 3.04
CA ALA A 390 7.13 4.71 2.13
C ALA A 390 6.49 3.33 2.37
N ALA A 391 7.30 2.29 2.62
CA ALA A 391 6.81 0.95 2.93
C ALA A 391 5.97 0.89 4.22
N HIS A 392 6.19 1.80 5.16
CA HIS A 392 5.38 1.88 6.38
C HIS A 392 4.04 2.58 6.12
N VAL A 393 4.08 3.72 5.44
CA VAL A 393 2.89 4.57 5.26
C VAL A 393 1.95 4.11 4.16
N VAL A 394 2.42 3.33 3.18
CA VAL A 394 1.56 2.83 2.09
C VAL A 394 0.39 2.00 2.65
N HIS A 395 0.63 1.23 3.71
CA HIS A 395 -0.39 0.43 4.39
C HIS A 395 -1.33 1.27 5.26
N LEU A 396 -0.97 2.52 5.59
CA LEU A 396 -1.82 3.45 6.35
C LEU A 396 -2.84 4.18 5.45
N LEU A 397 -2.61 4.22 4.13
CA LEU A 397 -3.50 4.91 3.18
C LEU A 397 -4.93 4.39 3.23
N TRP A 398 -5.11 3.07 3.29
CA TRP A 398 -6.44 2.47 3.31
C TRP A 398 -7.17 2.63 4.65
N PRO A 399 -6.56 2.39 5.83
CA PRO A 399 -7.15 2.71 7.12
C PRO A 399 -7.65 4.16 7.22
N LEU A 400 -6.82 5.13 6.81
CA LEU A 400 -7.20 6.54 6.79
C LEU A 400 -8.36 6.83 5.82
N TYR A 401 -8.37 6.20 4.64
CA TYR A 401 -9.50 6.29 3.71
C TYR A 401 -10.80 5.78 4.33
N ILE A 402 -10.77 4.62 5.01
CA ILE A 402 -11.94 4.09 5.72
C ILE A 402 -12.41 5.09 6.77
N THR A 403 -11.51 5.56 7.63
CA THR A 403 -11.82 6.54 8.68
C THR A 403 -12.53 7.79 8.12
N GLY A 404 -12.01 8.35 7.02
CA GLY A 404 -12.58 9.54 6.37
C GLY A 404 -13.91 9.30 5.63
N THR A 405 -14.23 8.05 5.29
CA THR A 405 -15.46 7.69 4.55
C THR A 405 -16.59 7.15 5.42
N THR A 406 -16.35 6.94 6.72
CA THR A 406 -17.41 6.49 7.63
C THR A 406 -18.56 7.50 7.71
N HIS A 407 -19.79 7.00 7.88
CA HIS A 407 -20.98 7.87 8.05
C HIS A 407 -20.92 8.68 9.35
N THR A 408 -20.21 8.18 10.37
CA THR A 408 -19.97 8.85 11.65
C THR A 408 -18.81 9.85 11.61
N ALA A 409 -18.06 9.95 10.51
CA ALA A 409 -16.93 10.87 10.44
C ALA A 409 -17.40 12.32 10.57
N THR A 410 -16.77 13.06 11.48
CA THR A 410 -16.99 14.50 11.62
C THR A 410 -16.22 15.25 10.54
N ASP A 411 -16.62 16.48 10.25
CA ASP A 411 -15.86 17.32 9.30
C ASP A 411 -14.43 17.55 9.80
N ALA A 412 -14.23 17.73 11.11
CA ALA A 412 -12.89 17.85 11.69
C ALA A 412 -12.03 16.60 11.41
N LEU A 413 -12.59 15.40 11.59
CA LEU A 413 -11.89 14.15 11.28
C LEU A 413 -11.55 14.05 9.79
N ARG A 414 -12.50 14.36 8.89
CA ARG A 414 -12.25 14.32 7.45
C ARG A 414 -11.16 15.29 7.03
N HIS A 415 -11.18 16.53 7.53
CA HIS A 415 -10.14 17.52 7.25
C HIS A 415 -8.76 17.06 7.75
N TRP A 416 -8.71 16.50 8.96
CA TRP A 416 -7.46 15.96 9.49
C TRP A 416 -6.91 14.82 8.61
N VAL A 417 -7.75 13.84 8.25
CA VAL A 417 -7.36 12.74 7.33
C VAL A 417 -6.85 13.28 5.99
N ILE A 418 -7.51 14.29 5.42
CA ILE A 418 -7.10 14.93 4.17
C ILE A 418 -5.71 15.57 4.32
N SER A 419 -5.47 16.31 5.41
CA SER A 419 -4.17 16.92 5.70
C SER A 419 -3.08 15.86 5.83
N THR A 420 -3.33 14.79 6.60
CA THR A 420 -2.39 13.67 6.76
C THR A 420 -2.05 13.01 5.41
N MET A 421 -3.02 12.85 4.52
CA MET A 421 -2.79 12.32 3.17
C MET A 421 -1.90 13.24 2.32
N GLU A 422 -2.05 14.56 2.46
CA GLU A 422 -1.21 15.54 1.79
C GLU A 422 0.23 15.50 2.32
N ASP A 423 0.41 15.39 3.63
CA ASP A 423 1.71 15.24 4.29
C ASP A 423 2.42 13.95 3.83
N ILE A 424 1.71 12.82 3.80
CA ILE A 424 2.24 11.55 3.30
C ILE A 424 2.70 11.70 1.84
N LYS A 425 1.89 12.34 0.99
CA LYS A 425 2.23 12.60 -0.42
C LYS A 425 3.50 13.44 -0.53
N ASP A 426 3.61 14.52 0.23
CA ASP A 426 4.77 15.43 0.15
C ASP A 426 6.05 14.77 0.66
N ALA A 427 5.96 13.97 1.72
CA ALA A 427 7.11 13.32 2.32
C ALA A 427 7.59 12.06 1.56
N THR A 428 6.70 11.34 0.86
CA THR A 428 7.05 10.06 0.19
C THR A 428 6.94 10.06 -1.32
N GLY A 429 6.23 11.03 -1.91
CA GLY A 429 5.92 11.05 -3.33
C GLY A 429 4.86 10.02 -3.76
N ILE A 430 4.17 9.33 -2.84
CA ILE A 430 3.10 8.38 -3.17
C ILE A 430 1.85 9.13 -3.69
N GLN A 431 1.55 9.00 -4.98
CA GLN A 431 0.45 9.75 -5.59
C GLN A 431 -0.94 9.25 -5.20
N LYS A 432 -1.08 7.98 -4.76
CA LYS A 432 -2.35 7.46 -4.24
C LYS A 432 -2.89 8.26 -3.06
N ALA A 433 -2.02 8.78 -2.19
CA ALA A 433 -2.43 9.60 -1.05
C ALA A 433 -3.14 10.89 -1.51
N LYS A 434 -2.61 11.55 -2.54
CA LYS A 434 -3.27 12.72 -3.17
C LYS A 434 -4.61 12.37 -3.79
N LEU A 435 -4.72 11.22 -4.47
CA LEU A 435 -6.00 10.79 -5.06
C LEU A 435 -7.07 10.56 -3.98
N ILE A 436 -6.68 9.96 -2.86
CA ILE A 436 -7.58 9.73 -1.72
C ILE A 436 -8.03 11.07 -1.12
N ALA A 437 -7.09 12.00 -0.87
CA ALA A 437 -7.41 13.34 -0.36
C ALA A 437 -8.45 14.06 -1.23
N LEU A 438 -8.24 14.07 -2.55
CA LEU A 438 -9.19 14.67 -3.50
C LEU A 438 -10.56 13.99 -3.47
N SER A 439 -10.62 12.66 -3.38
CA SER A 439 -11.87 11.91 -3.28
C SER A 439 -12.66 12.25 -2.01
N LEU A 440 -11.97 12.45 -0.88
CA LEU A 440 -12.60 12.86 0.37
C LEU A 440 -13.10 14.31 0.32
N GLN A 441 -12.33 15.23 -0.28
CA GLN A 441 -12.72 16.64 -0.47
C GLN A 441 -14.01 16.77 -1.31
N GLN A 442 -14.13 15.98 -2.38
CA GLN A 442 -15.33 15.98 -3.22
C GLN A 442 -16.57 15.54 -2.44
N ARG A 443 -16.45 14.50 -1.60
CA ARG A 443 -17.56 14.03 -0.74
C ARG A 443 -18.02 15.08 0.26
N CYS A 444 -17.10 15.84 0.86
CA CYS A 444 -17.45 16.96 1.73
C CYS A 444 -18.26 18.03 0.97
N SER A 445 -17.88 18.31 -0.28
CA SER A 445 -18.54 19.33 -1.11
C SER A 445 -19.97 18.92 -1.50
N GLU A 446 -20.19 17.64 -1.81
CA GLU A 446 -21.50 17.08 -2.13
C GLU A 446 -22.44 17.06 -0.92
N ALA A 447 -21.93 16.74 0.29
CA ALA A 447 -22.73 16.77 1.51
C ALA A 447 -23.25 18.18 1.86
N VAL A 448 -22.43 19.22 1.65
CA VAL A 448 -22.80 20.62 1.90
C VAL A 448 -23.83 21.15 0.90
N THR A 449 -23.82 20.66 -0.35
CA THR A 449 -24.80 21.10 -1.36
C THR A 449 -26.21 20.58 -1.07
N PHE A 450 -26.36 19.39 -0.49
CA PHE A 450 -27.66 18.87 -0.07
C PHE A 450 -28.25 19.62 1.14
N THR A 451 -27.43 20.14 2.05
CA THR A 451 -27.91 20.92 3.21
C THR A 451 -28.33 22.36 2.88
N CYS A 452 -27.88 22.92 1.75
CA CYS A 452 -28.20 24.29 1.35
C CYS A 452 -29.44 24.41 0.42
N ILE A 453 -30.05 23.28 0.06
CA ILE A 453 -31.24 23.21 -0.83
C ILE A 453 -32.48 22.67 -0.06
N GLY A 454 -32.37 22.48 1.27
CA GLY A 454 -33.44 22.02 2.15
C GLY A 454 -34.25 23.13 2.78
#